data_AF-A0A969HU58-F1
#
_entry.id   AF-A0A969HU58-F1
#
_cell.length_a   1.000
_cell.length_b   1.000
_cell.length_c   1.000
_cell.angle_alpha   90.00
_cell.angle_beta   90.00
_cell.angle_gamma   90.00
#
_symmetry.space_group_name_H-M   'P 1'
#
loop_
_entity.id
_entity.type
_entity.pdbx_description
1 polymer ?
#
loop_
_entity_poly.entity_id
_entity_poly.type
_entity_poly.pdbx_seq_one_letter_code
_entity_poly.pdbx_strand_id
1 'polypeptide(L)'
;MVRRILEELTLELKGDIKRKELLEADRDMVARFCALKNLYTEPERCMFTLPPASTYDQEHYYQQTTLSMHDYIKILALLVQQSGFVSVYVLIDGIDELPQTSNNPALALELIRPLLESPGTFEGTGVGLKFFVPDTLETLMRQQNIGRLDRFRTYHLKWKDDDLRTMWGLRLSSYSRVSETESKGVVNSFYVLCEGEDDVDSLLIETAQGSPRRLIAIGRDIVETHCYENNPSERDLIPMATVHEVLERGSFFV
;
A
#
# COMPACT_ATOMS: atom_id res chain seq x y z
N MET A 1 15.25 11.41 4.71
CA MET A 1 14.19 10.65 4.03
C MET A 1 14.78 9.52 3.19
N VAL A 2 15.60 9.79 2.17
CA VAL A 2 16.25 8.75 1.33
C VAL A 2 17.05 7.71 2.12
N ARG A 3 17.85 8.14 3.10
CA ARG A 3 18.59 7.23 4.00
C ARG A 3 17.67 6.23 4.73
N ARG A 4 16.53 6.71 5.22
CA ARG A 4 15.55 5.89 5.94
C ARG A 4 14.84 4.90 5.00
N ILE A 5 14.53 5.32 3.78
CA ILE A 5 14.00 4.45 2.73
C ILE A 5 15.01 3.34 2.36
N LEU A 6 16.30 3.68 2.24
CA LEU A 6 17.36 2.70 1.98
C LEU A 6 17.56 1.73 3.15
N GLU A 7 17.47 2.21 4.39
CA GLU A 7 17.55 1.39 5.60
C GLU A 7 16.33 0.44 5.71
N GLU A 8 15.13 0.90 5.41
CA GLU A 8 13.88 0.11 5.39
C GLU A 8 13.89 -0.93 4.25
N LEU A 9 14.31 -0.57 3.04
CA LEU A 9 14.50 -1.51 1.93
C LEU A 9 15.54 -2.59 2.27
N THR A 10 16.62 -2.22 2.98
CA THR A 10 17.65 -3.16 3.43
C THR A 10 17.11 -4.14 4.49
N LEU A 11 16.15 -3.72 5.31
CA LEU A 11 15.50 -4.57 6.32
C LEU A 11 14.48 -5.52 5.68
N GLU A 12 13.67 -5.05 4.73
CA GLU A 12 12.73 -5.91 3.98
C GLU A 12 13.47 -6.97 3.15
N LEU A 13 14.57 -6.59 2.48
CA LEU A 13 15.41 -7.53 1.72
C LEU A 13 16.07 -8.60 2.60
N LYS A 14 16.29 -8.31 3.89
CA LYS A 14 16.80 -9.30 4.85
C LYS A 14 15.73 -10.27 5.36
N GLY A 15 14.46 -9.87 5.35
CA GLY A 15 13.34 -10.70 5.80
C GLY A 15 12.89 -11.74 4.78
N ASP A 16 13.16 -11.52 3.49
CA ASP A 16 12.69 -12.38 2.40
C ASP A 16 13.80 -13.33 1.92
N ILE A 17 13.92 -14.49 2.59
CA ILE A 17 14.99 -15.49 2.40
C ILE A 17 15.10 -15.95 0.92
N LYS A 18 13.98 -16.08 0.21
CA LYS A 18 13.99 -16.46 -1.22
C LYS A 18 14.57 -15.39 -2.13
N ARG A 19 14.32 -14.10 -1.83
CA ARG A 19 14.91 -12.98 -2.58
C ARG A 19 16.39 -12.79 -2.26
N LYS A 20 16.79 -13.08 -1.02
CA LYS A 20 18.19 -13.08 -0.61
C LYS A 20 19.01 -14.14 -1.37
N GLU A 21 18.49 -15.35 -1.56
CA GLU A 21 19.16 -16.40 -2.36
C GLU A 21 19.29 -16.02 -3.84
N LEU A 22 18.26 -15.37 -4.41
CA LEU A 22 18.28 -14.84 -5.79
C LEU A 22 19.29 -13.69 -5.96
N LEU A 23 19.44 -12.84 -4.95
CA LEU A 23 20.44 -11.77 -4.93
C LEU A 23 21.85 -12.32 -4.74
N GLU A 24 22.07 -13.26 -3.81
CA GLU A 24 23.37 -13.89 -3.54
C GLU A 24 23.90 -14.72 -4.72
N ALA A 25 23.02 -15.24 -5.58
CA ALA A 25 23.38 -15.90 -6.83
C ALA A 25 23.97 -14.93 -7.87
N ASP A 26 23.63 -13.64 -7.80
CA ASP A 26 24.14 -12.59 -8.67
C ASP A 26 25.18 -11.73 -7.92
N ARG A 27 26.44 -12.21 -7.93
CA ARG A 27 27.57 -11.54 -7.26
C ARG A 27 27.76 -10.09 -7.69
N ASP A 28 27.39 -9.75 -8.93
CA ASP A 28 27.50 -8.38 -9.44
C ASP A 28 26.42 -7.47 -8.84
N MET A 29 25.20 -7.98 -8.68
CA MET A 29 24.11 -7.25 -8.06
C MET A 29 24.37 -6.99 -6.56
N VAL A 30 24.89 -7.98 -5.83
CA VAL A 30 25.30 -7.82 -4.42
C VAL A 30 26.46 -6.83 -4.29
N ALA A 31 27.46 -6.89 -5.18
CA ALA A 31 28.56 -5.94 -5.17
C ALA A 31 28.08 -4.50 -5.41
N ARG A 32 27.13 -4.29 -6.33
CA ARG A 32 26.52 -2.98 -6.60
C ARG A 32 25.67 -2.48 -5.45
N PHE A 33 24.85 -3.35 -4.85
CA PHE A 33 24.04 -3.01 -3.68
C PHE A 33 24.92 -2.67 -2.46
N CYS A 34 25.99 -3.43 -2.22
CA CYS A 34 26.96 -3.14 -1.16
C CYS A 34 27.76 -1.87 -1.43
N ALA A 35 28.18 -1.60 -2.67
CA ALA A 35 28.84 -0.35 -3.05
C ALA A 35 27.94 0.87 -2.79
N LEU A 36 26.65 0.74 -3.12
CA LEU A 36 25.63 1.76 -2.84
C LEU A 36 25.37 1.97 -1.37
N LYS A 37 25.18 0.88 -0.63
CA LYS A 37 25.06 0.93 0.81
C LYS A 37 26.27 1.64 1.41
N ASN A 38 27.49 1.29 1.02
CA ASN A 38 28.69 1.96 1.51
C ASN A 38 28.75 3.44 1.14
N LEU A 39 28.24 3.84 -0.04
CA LEU A 39 28.13 5.25 -0.45
C LEU A 39 27.17 6.09 0.41
N TYR A 40 26.17 5.45 1.05
CA TYR A 40 25.08 6.13 1.76
C TYR A 40 24.97 5.79 3.26
N THR A 41 25.68 4.78 3.76
CA THR A 41 25.65 4.37 5.18
C THR A 41 26.69 5.12 6.03
N GLU A 42 27.73 5.66 5.40
CA GLU A 42 28.57 6.68 6.03
C GLU A 42 28.16 8.05 5.50
N PRO A 43 27.62 8.96 6.33
CA PRO A 43 27.96 10.35 6.11
C PRO A 43 29.43 10.43 6.49
N GLU A 44 30.34 10.25 5.54
CA GLU A 44 31.51 11.11 5.61
C GLU A 44 30.91 12.52 5.65
N ARG A 45 30.92 13.13 6.84
CA ARG A 45 31.42 14.50 6.87
C ARG A 45 32.66 14.40 6.01
N CYS A 46 32.63 14.97 4.81
CA CYS A 46 33.86 15.22 4.06
C CYS A 46 34.76 16.03 5.01
N MET A 47 35.51 15.34 5.87
CA MET A 47 36.73 15.88 6.42
C MET A 47 37.68 15.82 5.25
N PHE A 48 37.62 16.88 4.45
CA PHE A 48 38.73 17.29 3.63
C PHE A 48 39.96 17.25 4.54
N THR A 49 40.83 16.26 4.37
CA THR A 49 42.24 16.49 4.67
C THR A 49 42.69 17.55 3.68
N LEU A 50 42.79 18.78 4.17
CA LEU A 50 43.42 19.88 3.43
C LEU A 50 44.78 19.37 2.93
N PRO A 51 45.11 19.54 1.64
CA PRO A 51 46.48 19.36 1.20
C PRO A 51 47.37 20.32 2.02
N PRO A 52 48.61 19.94 2.32
CA PRO A 52 49.54 20.85 2.98
C PRO A 52 49.62 22.15 2.17
N ALA A 53 49.59 23.26 2.89
CA ALA A 53 49.55 24.60 2.35
C ALA A 53 50.81 24.90 1.52
N SER A 54 50.80 24.55 0.24
CA SER A 54 51.71 25.12 -0.73
C SER A 54 51.11 25.03 -2.13
N THR A 55 50.77 26.22 -2.64
CA THR A 55 50.70 26.59 -4.06
C THR A 55 49.79 25.73 -4.92
N TYR A 56 48.49 26.07 -5.00
CA TYR A 56 47.73 26.08 -6.27
C TYR A 56 46.43 26.87 -6.05
N ASP A 57 46.08 27.69 -7.04
CA ASP A 57 45.03 28.70 -7.04
C ASP A 57 43.69 28.23 -6.43
N GLN A 58 43.29 28.89 -5.34
CA GLN A 58 42.07 28.60 -4.58
C GLN A 58 40.77 29.10 -5.24
N GLU A 59 40.82 29.84 -6.34
CA GLU A 59 39.62 30.47 -6.91
C GLU A 59 38.79 29.56 -7.84
N HIS A 60 39.29 28.38 -8.23
CA HIS A 60 38.60 27.54 -9.23
C HIS A 60 37.98 26.23 -8.70
N TYR A 61 38.16 25.84 -7.44
CA TYR A 61 37.80 24.48 -6.97
C TYR A 61 36.46 24.37 -6.21
N TYR A 62 35.80 25.47 -5.83
CA TYR A 62 34.54 25.45 -5.09
C TYR A 62 33.31 25.76 -5.96
N GLN A 63 33.09 24.99 -7.03
CA GLN A 63 31.73 24.80 -7.55
C GLN A 63 31.15 23.53 -6.92
N GLN A 64 30.62 23.64 -5.70
CA GLN A 64 29.74 22.63 -5.13
C GLN A 64 28.48 22.53 -5.99
N THR A 65 28.44 21.57 -6.91
CA THR A 65 27.22 21.22 -7.63
C THR A 65 26.29 20.48 -6.69
N THR A 66 25.43 21.21 -6.00
CA THR A 66 24.32 20.63 -5.23
C THR A 66 23.36 19.95 -6.20
N LEU A 67 23.35 18.61 -6.21
CA LEU A 67 22.40 17.82 -6.99
C LEU A 67 20.96 18.25 -6.67
N SER A 68 20.12 18.37 -7.69
CA SER A 68 18.71 18.68 -7.50
C SER A 68 17.96 17.46 -6.94
N MET A 69 16.77 17.67 -6.38
CA MET A 69 15.91 16.57 -5.93
C MET A 69 15.58 15.59 -7.07
N HIS A 70 15.38 16.12 -8.28
CA HIS A 70 15.17 15.33 -9.49
C HIS A 70 16.37 14.39 -9.75
N ASP A 71 17.60 14.90 -9.62
CA ASP A 71 18.81 14.10 -9.83
C ASP A 71 18.92 12.98 -8.80
N TYR A 72 18.60 13.24 -7.53
CA TYR A 72 18.57 12.21 -6.50
C TYR A 72 17.56 11.10 -6.79
N ILE A 73 16.36 11.46 -7.24
CA ILE A 73 15.31 10.50 -7.59
C ILE A 73 15.70 9.68 -8.82
N LYS A 74 16.30 10.33 -9.82
CA LYS A 74 16.82 9.67 -11.01
C LYS A 74 17.93 8.69 -10.68
N ILE A 75 18.86 9.08 -9.79
CA ILE A 75 19.88 8.17 -9.27
C ILE A 75 19.21 6.97 -8.63
N LEU A 76 18.28 7.17 -7.67
CA LEU A 76 17.56 6.08 -7.03
C LEU A 76 16.94 5.09 -8.04
N ALA A 77 16.26 5.59 -9.05
CA ALA A 77 15.68 4.75 -10.10
C ALA A 77 16.73 3.97 -10.88
N LEU A 78 17.84 4.61 -11.27
CA LEU A 78 18.94 3.93 -11.97
C LEU A 78 19.49 2.77 -11.14
N LEU A 79 19.63 2.95 -9.83
CA LEU A 79 20.12 1.91 -8.94
C LEU A 79 19.17 0.73 -8.87
N VAL A 80 17.87 0.99 -8.76
CA VAL A 80 16.83 -0.06 -8.77
C VAL A 80 16.80 -0.77 -10.13
N GLN A 81 17.03 -0.05 -11.22
CA GLN A 81 17.11 -0.63 -12.55
C GLN A 81 18.33 -1.53 -12.74
N GLN A 82 19.48 -1.18 -12.15
CA GLN A 82 20.65 -2.07 -12.12
C GLN A 82 20.38 -3.38 -11.38
N SER A 83 19.38 -3.44 -10.52
CA SER A 83 18.92 -4.66 -9.84
C SER A 83 17.85 -5.44 -10.63
N GLY A 84 17.63 -5.10 -11.91
CA GLY A 84 16.73 -5.83 -12.81
C GLY A 84 15.27 -5.38 -12.78
N PHE A 85 14.93 -4.31 -12.07
CA PHE A 85 13.58 -3.73 -12.07
C PHE A 85 13.41 -2.70 -13.19
N VAL A 86 12.19 -2.53 -13.69
CA VAL A 86 11.93 -1.57 -14.79
C VAL A 86 11.76 -0.14 -14.26
N SER A 87 11.07 0.01 -13.14
CA SER A 87 10.69 1.31 -12.56
C SER A 87 10.42 1.19 -11.07
N VAL A 88 10.41 2.33 -10.37
CA VAL A 88 10.04 2.42 -8.95
C VAL A 88 8.64 3.01 -8.84
N TYR A 89 7.76 2.37 -8.06
CA TYR A 89 6.49 2.96 -7.66
C TYR A 89 6.50 3.22 -6.16
N VAL A 90 6.17 4.44 -5.77
CA VAL A 90 5.97 4.81 -4.37
C VAL A 90 4.47 4.98 -4.14
N LEU A 91 3.92 4.12 -3.29
CA LEU A 91 2.52 4.17 -2.87
C LEU A 91 2.42 5.05 -1.63
N ILE A 92 1.54 6.05 -1.68
CA ILE A 92 1.32 6.99 -0.58
C ILE A 92 -0.12 6.77 -0.12
N ASP A 93 -0.28 6.15 1.04
CA ASP A 93 -1.56 5.74 1.63
C ASP A 93 -1.61 6.14 3.11
N GLY A 94 -2.81 6.21 3.70
CA GLY A 94 -3.02 6.47 5.13
C GLY A 94 -2.56 7.86 5.59
N ILE A 95 -2.52 8.85 4.71
CA ILE A 95 -2.08 10.21 5.06
C ILE A 95 -3.05 10.92 6.01
N ASP A 96 -4.27 10.42 6.12
CA ASP A 96 -5.34 10.84 7.04
C ASP A 96 -5.39 10.00 8.32
N GLU A 97 -4.58 8.94 8.44
CA GLU A 97 -4.52 8.06 9.61
C GLU A 97 -3.45 8.50 10.63
N LEU A 98 -2.59 9.46 10.27
CA LEU A 98 -1.55 9.96 11.18
C LEU A 98 -2.18 10.78 12.32
N PRO A 99 -1.67 10.72 13.56
CA PRO A 99 -2.23 11.47 14.68
C PRO A 99 -2.36 12.99 14.42
N GLN A 100 -1.47 13.55 13.60
CA GLN A 100 -1.44 14.98 13.28
C GLN A 100 -2.45 15.37 12.18
N THR A 101 -2.89 14.42 11.36
CA THR A 101 -3.75 14.67 10.19
C THR A 101 -5.13 14.01 10.34
N SER A 102 -5.28 13.11 11.32
CA SER A 102 -6.55 12.48 11.67
C SER A 102 -7.59 13.55 11.98
N ASN A 103 -8.73 13.49 11.28
CA ASN A 103 -9.81 14.50 11.33
C ASN A 103 -9.43 15.91 10.85
N ASN A 104 -8.26 16.10 10.22
CA ASN A 104 -7.87 17.37 9.62
C ASN A 104 -7.38 17.20 8.18
N PRO A 105 -8.32 17.11 7.21
CA PRO A 105 -8.02 16.98 5.79
C PRO A 105 -7.10 18.08 5.22
N ALA A 106 -7.13 19.29 5.79
CA ALA A 106 -6.27 20.38 5.36
C ALA A 106 -4.80 20.09 5.71
N LEU A 107 -4.52 19.57 6.91
CA LEU A 107 -3.16 19.17 7.29
C LEU A 107 -2.67 17.96 6.48
N ALA A 108 -3.55 17.00 6.19
CA ALA A 108 -3.22 15.88 5.29
C ALA A 108 -2.81 16.40 3.89
N LEU A 109 -3.53 17.40 3.37
CA LEU A 109 -3.22 18.01 2.08
C LEU A 109 -1.90 18.80 2.11
N GLU A 110 -1.65 19.59 3.16
CA GLU A 110 -0.37 20.31 3.34
C GLU A 110 0.83 19.35 3.37
N LEU A 111 0.66 18.17 4.00
CA LEU A 111 1.72 17.15 4.08
C LEU A 111 2.14 16.65 2.68
N ILE A 112 1.18 16.42 1.79
CA ILE A 112 1.47 15.88 0.45
C ILE A 112 1.62 16.97 -0.63
N ARG A 113 1.25 18.22 -0.34
CA ARG A 113 1.28 19.33 -1.31
C ARG A 113 2.62 19.46 -2.06
N PRO A 114 3.79 19.38 -1.42
CA PRO A 114 5.07 19.53 -2.13
C PRO A 114 5.27 18.50 -3.26
N LEU A 115 4.72 17.30 -3.08
CA LEU A 115 4.79 16.21 -4.07
C LEU A 115 3.78 16.42 -5.21
N LEU A 116 2.62 16.99 -4.90
CA LEU A 116 1.58 17.29 -5.89
C LEU A 116 1.91 18.51 -6.76
N GLU A 117 2.54 19.54 -6.17
CA GLU A 117 2.84 20.80 -6.85
C GLU A 117 4.17 20.78 -7.63
N SER A 118 5.00 19.76 -7.42
CA SER A 118 6.30 19.61 -8.09
C SER A 118 6.35 18.37 -9.00
N PRO A 119 5.42 18.16 -9.95
CA PRO A 119 5.40 16.95 -10.77
C PRO A 119 6.66 16.78 -11.64
N GLY A 120 7.29 17.88 -12.06
CA GLY A 120 8.56 17.85 -12.82
C GLY A 120 9.73 17.23 -12.05
N THR A 121 9.64 17.14 -10.72
CA THR A 121 10.63 16.44 -9.90
C THR A 121 10.72 14.95 -10.21
N PHE A 122 9.62 14.33 -10.66
CA PHE A 122 9.55 12.89 -10.94
C PHE A 122 9.53 12.55 -12.44
N GLU A 123 9.22 13.52 -13.30
CA GLU A 123 9.11 13.32 -14.73
C GLU A 123 10.41 12.76 -15.34
N GLY A 124 10.32 11.67 -16.10
CA GLY A 124 11.49 11.06 -16.75
C GLY A 124 12.53 10.44 -15.81
N THR A 125 12.26 10.35 -14.50
CA THR A 125 13.19 9.76 -13.52
C THR A 125 13.12 8.24 -13.46
N GLY A 126 12.03 7.62 -13.94
CA GLY A 126 11.76 6.19 -13.74
C GLY A 126 11.07 5.88 -12.40
N VAL A 127 10.70 6.92 -11.63
CA VAL A 127 9.89 6.82 -10.41
C VAL A 127 8.49 7.37 -10.64
N GLY A 128 7.48 6.60 -10.25
CA GLY A 128 6.08 7.02 -10.25
C GLY A 128 5.52 7.10 -8.83
N LEU A 129 4.68 8.10 -8.57
CA LEU A 129 3.91 8.22 -7.33
C LEU A 129 2.47 7.78 -7.57
N LYS A 130 1.90 7.01 -6.66
CA LYS A 130 0.47 6.70 -6.63
C LYS A 130 -0.09 7.04 -5.26
N PHE A 131 -1.00 8.00 -5.24
CA PHE A 131 -1.64 8.48 -4.03
C PHE A 131 -2.98 7.77 -3.83
N PHE A 132 -3.24 7.31 -2.61
CA PHE A 132 -4.52 6.85 -2.13
C PHE A 132 -4.97 7.89 -1.11
N VAL A 133 -5.98 8.67 -1.50
CA VAL A 133 -6.47 9.79 -0.69
C VAL A 133 -7.97 9.62 -0.47
N PRO A 134 -8.49 10.04 0.70
CA PRO A 134 -9.93 10.09 0.92
C PRO A 134 -10.64 11.05 -0.04
N ASP A 135 -11.91 10.79 -0.35
CA ASP A 135 -12.76 11.64 -1.20
C ASP A 135 -12.85 13.10 -0.68
N THR A 136 -12.72 13.28 0.64
CA THR A 136 -12.72 14.60 1.27
C THR A 136 -11.52 15.46 0.84
N LEU A 137 -10.36 14.85 0.58
CA LEU A 137 -9.16 15.56 0.12
C LEU A 137 -9.31 16.02 -1.32
N GLU A 138 -9.96 15.25 -2.18
CA GLU A 138 -10.17 15.66 -3.57
C GLU A 138 -10.97 16.96 -3.65
N THR A 139 -12.02 17.08 -2.82
CA THR A 139 -12.83 18.30 -2.75
C THR A 139 -11.96 19.51 -2.39
N LEU A 140 -11.08 19.37 -1.41
CA LEU A 140 -10.15 20.43 -1.01
C LEU A 140 -9.11 20.74 -2.09
N MET A 141 -8.56 19.72 -2.74
CA MET A 141 -7.61 19.88 -3.86
C MET A 141 -8.24 20.68 -5.01
N ARG A 142 -9.51 20.39 -5.35
CA ARG A 142 -10.26 21.15 -6.38
C ARG A 142 -10.50 22.59 -5.97
N GLN A 143 -10.92 22.83 -4.74
CA GLN A 143 -11.18 24.18 -4.22
C GLN A 143 -9.93 25.06 -4.17
N GLN A 144 -8.80 24.47 -3.77
CA GLN A 144 -7.52 25.17 -3.64
C GLN A 144 -6.68 25.15 -4.93
N ASN A 145 -7.17 24.50 -5.99
CA ASN A 145 -6.46 24.30 -7.25
C ASN A 145 -5.07 23.65 -7.07
N ILE A 146 -4.94 22.73 -6.10
CA ILE A 146 -3.69 22.05 -5.78
C ILE A 146 -3.50 20.83 -6.67
N GLY A 147 -2.26 20.63 -7.08
CA GLY A 147 -1.86 19.44 -7.81
C GLY A 147 -2.21 19.45 -9.29
N ARG A 148 -2.82 20.50 -9.86
CA ARG A 148 -3.12 20.52 -11.31
C ARG A 148 -3.77 19.21 -11.76
N LEU A 149 -4.98 18.95 -11.26
CA LEU A 149 -5.71 17.69 -11.49
C LEU A 149 -5.88 17.33 -12.99
N ASP A 150 -5.64 18.27 -13.91
CA ASP A 150 -5.51 18.01 -15.35
C ASP A 150 -4.31 17.11 -15.72
N ARG A 151 -3.27 17.08 -14.88
CA ARG A 151 -2.03 16.32 -15.08
C ARG A 151 -2.00 14.99 -14.32
N PHE A 152 -2.84 14.85 -13.29
CA PHE A 152 -2.96 13.62 -12.53
C PHE A 152 -4.16 12.82 -13.02
N ARG A 153 -3.96 11.52 -13.26
CA ARG A 153 -5.09 10.62 -13.51
C ARG A 153 -5.74 10.27 -12.17
N THR A 154 -6.92 10.83 -11.93
CA THR A 154 -7.74 10.48 -10.77
C THR A 154 -8.64 9.29 -11.11
N TYR A 155 -8.72 8.33 -10.19
CA TYR A 155 -9.63 7.20 -10.28
C TYR A 155 -10.43 7.14 -8.98
N HIS A 156 -11.75 7.04 -9.10
CA HIS A 156 -12.62 6.87 -7.94
C HIS A 156 -12.97 5.38 -7.80
N LEU A 157 -12.76 4.84 -6.60
CA LEU A 157 -13.14 3.47 -6.30
C LEU A 157 -14.54 3.46 -5.69
N LYS A 158 -15.52 2.99 -6.47
CA LYS A 158 -16.89 2.78 -6.00
C LYS A 158 -17.29 1.35 -6.26
N TRP A 159 -17.65 0.63 -5.20
CA TRP A 159 -18.16 -0.74 -5.29
C TRP A 159 -19.67 -0.71 -5.47
N LYS A 160 -20.16 -1.40 -6.50
CA LYS A 160 -21.58 -1.70 -6.65
C LYS A 160 -21.90 -3.04 -5.99
N ASP A 161 -23.17 -3.29 -5.74
CA ASP A 161 -23.63 -4.53 -5.14
C ASP A 161 -23.23 -5.76 -5.95
N ASP A 162 -23.24 -5.67 -7.29
CA ASP A 162 -22.75 -6.75 -8.17
C ASP A 162 -21.23 -6.99 -8.03
N ASP A 163 -20.45 -5.92 -7.83
CA ASP A 163 -19.01 -6.02 -7.60
C ASP A 163 -18.74 -6.68 -6.25
N LEU A 164 -19.51 -6.31 -5.22
CA LEU A 164 -19.46 -6.91 -3.89
C LEU A 164 -19.85 -8.39 -3.93
N ARG A 165 -20.94 -8.74 -4.63
CA ARG A 165 -21.37 -10.14 -4.80
C ARG A 165 -20.28 -10.96 -5.48
N THR A 166 -19.68 -10.42 -6.53
CA THR A 166 -18.60 -11.09 -7.27
C THR A 166 -17.36 -11.28 -6.37
N MET A 167 -16.92 -10.23 -5.69
CA MET A 167 -15.78 -10.27 -4.77
C MET A 167 -16.02 -11.27 -3.63
N TRP A 168 -17.23 -11.26 -3.07
CA TRP A 168 -17.63 -12.15 -1.99
C TRP A 168 -17.61 -13.61 -2.41
N GLY A 169 -18.24 -13.94 -3.54
CA GLY A 169 -18.23 -15.30 -4.08
C GLY A 169 -16.83 -15.79 -4.42
N LEU A 170 -15.96 -14.94 -4.99
CA LEU A 170 -14.55 -15.26 -5.24
C LEU A 170 -13.78 -15.55 -3.94
N ARG A 171 -14.07 -14.79 -2.89
CA ARG A 171 -13.43 -14.97 -1.58
C ARG A 171 -13.85 -16.31 -0.96
N LEU A 172 -15.15 -16.59 -0.89
CA LEU A 172 -15.67 -17.88 -0.40
C LEU A 172 -15.10 -19.06 -1.20
N SER A 173 -15.03 -18.90 -2.53
CA SER A 173 -14.48 -19.92 -3.43
C SER A 173 -12.99 -20.12 -3.21
N SER A 174 -12.26 -19.10 -2.75
CA SER A 174 -10.83 -19.22 -2.47
C SER A 174 -10.57 -19.96 -1.16
N TYR A 175 -11.41 -19.74 -0.14
CA TYR A 175 -11.27 -20.38 1.18
C TYR A 175 -11.84 -21.81 1.24
N SER A 176 -12.78 -22.15 0.36
CA SER A 176 -13.40 -23.49 0.29
C SER A 176 -12.69 -24.45 -0.67
N ARG A 177 -11.42 -24.18 -1.03
CA ARG A 177 -10.63 -25.09 -1.86
C ARG A 177 -10.18 -26.28 -1.02
N VAL A 178 -10.50 -27.49 -1.50
CA VAL A 178 -10.18 -28.74 -0.81
C VAL A 178 -8.73 -29.19 -1.10
N SER A 179 -8.14 -28.71 -2.21
CA SER A 179 -6.75 -28.98 -2.58
C SER A 179 -6.15 -27.83 -3.41
N GLU A 180 -4.83 -27.64 -3.31
CA GLU A 180 -4.08 -26.71 -4.18
C GLU A 180 -4.22 -27.06 -5.68
N THR A 181 -4.47 -28.33 -5.98
CA THR A 181 -4.63 -28.85 -7.36
C THR A 181 -6.02 -28.62 -7.94
N GLU A 182 -7.01 -28.32 -7.10
CA GLU A 182 -8.38 -28.06 -7.55
C GLU A 182 -8.55 -26.60 -7.96
N SER A 183 -9.02 -26.38 -9.19
CA SER A 183 -9.11 -25.04 -9.79
C SER A 183 -10.24 -24.17 -9.25
N LYS A 184 -11.20 -24.73 -8.49
CA LYS A 184 -12.36 -23.99 -7.95
C LYS A 184 -12.72 -24.52 -6.56
N GLY A 185 -13.04 -23.61 -5.63
CA GLY A 185 -13.61 -23.99 -4.34
C GLY A 185 -15.06 -24.41 -4.43
N VAL A 186 -15.53 -25.04 -3.35
CA VAL A 186 -16.84 -25.70 -3.26
C VAL A 186 -17.96 -24.71 -2.90
N VAL A 187 -17.63 -23.61 -2.23
CA VAL A 187 -18.59 -22.63 -1.71
C VAL A 187 -18.36 -21.30 -2.41
N ASN A 188 -19.40 -20.77 -3.08
CA ASN A 188 -19.37 -19.48 -3.78
C ASN A 188 -20.48 -18.51 -3.33
N SER A 189 -21.27 -18.91 -2.34
CA SER A 189 -22.41 -18.19 -1.78
C SER A 189 -22.47 -18.52 -0.29
N PHE A 190 -22.68 -17.51 0.55
CA PHE A 190 -22.68 -17.69 2.00
C PHE A 190 -23.93 -18.40 2.49
N TYR A 191 -25.03 -18.27 1.75
CA TYR A 191 -26.28 -18.98 2.00
C TYR A 191 -26.09 -20.49 2.18
N VAL A 192 -25.14 -21.12 1.46
CA VAL A 192 -24.84 -22.55 1.57
C VAL A 192 -24.36 -22.96 2.97
N LEU A 193 -23.87 -22.00 3.77
CA LEU A 193 -23.41 -22.22 5.14
C LEU A 193 -24.52 -21.96 6.17
N CYS A 194 -25.69 -21.47 5.76
CA CYS A 194 -26.78 -21.07 6.65
C CYS A 194 -27.95 -22.06 6.60
N GLU A 195 -28.73 -22.10 7.68
CA GLU A 195 -30.04 -22.75 7.69
C GLU A 195 -31.08 -21.88 6.96
N GLY A 196 -32.11 -22.50 6.38
CA GLY A 196 -33.22 -21.78 5.72
C GLY A 196 -33.04 -21.59 4.21
N GLU A 197 -33.92 -20.78 3.59
CA GLU A 197 -33.93 -20.47 2.15
C GLU A 197 -33.73 -18.97 1.83
N ASP A 198 -33.36 -18.18 2.84
CA ASP A 198 -33.24 -16.72 2.70
C ASP A 198 -31.97 -16.33 1.91
N ASP A 199 -32.05 -15.28 1.08
CA ASP A 199 -30.90 -14.76 0.35
C ASP A 199 -29.97 -13.96 1.29
N VAL A 200 -29.20 -14.71 2.09
CA VAL A 200 -28.25 -14.16 3.07
C VAL A 200 -27.20 -13.29 2.37
N ASP A 201 -26.75 -13.65 1.17
CA ASP A 201 -25.76 -12.87 0.44
C ASP A 201 -26.27 -11.45 0.11
N SER A 202 -27.52 -11.32 -0.34
CA SER A 202 -28.14 -10.01 -0.56
C SER A 202 -28.20 -9.18 0.73
N LEU A 203 -28.59 -9.80 1.84
CA LEU A 203 -28.70 -9.14 3.14
C LEU A 203 -27.33 -8.64 3.65
N LEU A 204 -26.28 -9.44 3.48
CA LEU A 204 -24.91 -9.07 3.81
C LEU A 204 -24.41 -7.90 2.95
N ILE A 205 -24.68 -7.92 1.65
CA ILE A 205 -24.27 -6.87 0.70
C ILE A 205 -24.96 -5.55 1.02
N GLU A 206 -26.27 -5.58 1.29
CA GLU A 206 -27.03 -4.39 1.69
C GLU A 206 -26.46 -3.80 2.99
N THR A 207 -26.22 -4.65 3.99
CA THR A 207 -25.66 -4.25 5.29
C THR A 207 -24.23 -3.71 5.16
N ALA A 208 -23.46 -4.20 4.17
CA ALA A 208 -22.12 -3.72 3.90
C ALA A 208 -22.07 -2.28 3.35
N GLN A 209 -23.19 -1.75 2.85
CA GLN A 209 -23.33 -0.36 2.37
C GLN A 209 -22.19 0.06 1.41
N GLY A 210 -21.88 -0.80 0.43
CA GLY A 210 -20.83 -0.52 -0.55
C GLY A 210 -19.39 -0.73 -0.05
N SER A 211 -19.17 -1.24 1.18
CA SER A 211 -17.84 -1.47 1.74
C SER A 211 -17.44 -2.95 1.70
N PRO A 212 -16.45 -3.35 0.86
CA PRO A 212 -15.91 -4.71 0.85
C PRO A 212 -15.36 -5.15 2.21
N ARG A 213 -14.72 -4.21 2.93
CA ARG A 213 -14.15 -4.49 4.26
C ARG A 213 -15.26 -4.79 5.26
N ARG A 214 -16.35 -4.03 5.22
CA ARG A 214 -17.52 -4.26 6.07
C ARG A 214 -18.19 -5.60 5.75
N LEU A 215 -18.35 -5.93 4.46
CA LEU A 215 -18.90 -7.23 4.03
C LEU A 215 -18.10 -8.41 4.62
N ILE A 216 -16.76 -8.34 4.52
CA ILE A 216 -15.87 -9.37 5.08
C ILE A 216 -15.97 -9.42 6.61
N ALA A 217 -16.04 -8.26 7.28
CA ALA A 217 -16.16 -8.18 8.73
C ALA A 217 -17.47 -8.82 9.21
N ILE A 218 -18.62 -8.46 8.62
CA ILE A 218 -19.92 -9.04 8.96
C ILE A 218 -19.90 -10.56 8.78
N GLY A 219 -19.41 -11.04 7.63
CA GLY A 219 -19.34 -12.48 7.36
C GLY A 219 -18.46 -13.23 8.36
N ARG A 220 -17.33 -12.63 8.75
CA ARG A 220 -16.47 -13.19 9.82
C ARG A 220 -17.19 -13.22 11.15
N ASP A 221 -17.83 -12.11 11.54
CA ASP A 221 -18.49 -11.98 12.84
C ASP A 221 -19.65 -12.97 13.01
N ILE A 222 -20.38 -13.28 11.92
CA ILE A 222 -21.40 -14.35 11.89
C ILE A 222 -20.76 -15.71 12.17
N VAL A 223 -19.69 -16.07 11.44
CA VAL A 223 -19.01 -17.35 11.63
C VAL A 223 -18.45 -17.47 13.04
N GLU A 224 -17.80 -16.42 13.54
CA GLU A 224 -17.26 -16.39 14.89
C GLU A 224 -18.36 -16.58 15.94
N THR A 225 -19.47 -15.84 15.83
CA THR A 225 -20.59 -15.93 16.77
C THR A 225 -21.19 -17.35 16.77
N HIS A 226 -21.38 -17.94 15.58
CA HIS A 226 -21.84 -19.32 15.46
C HIS A 226 -20.90 -20.31 16.16
N CYS A 227 -19.59 -20.19 15.93
CA CYS A 227 -18.59 -21.06 16.54
C CYS A 227 -18.47 -20.90 18.05
N TYR A 228 -18.61 -19.68 18.58
CA TYR A 228 -18.53 -19.41 20.01
C TYR A 228 -19.77 -19.86 20.80
N GLU A 229 -20.96 -19.61 20.27
CA GLU A 229 -22.20 -19.82 21.03
C GLU A 229 -22.73 -21.24 20.97
N ASN A 230 -22.54 -21.93 19.83
CA ASN A 230 -23.18 -23.23 19.59
C ASN A 230 -22.25 -24.43 19.81
N ASN A 231 -20.94 -24.21 20.02
CA ASN A 231 -19.90 -25.25 19.96
C ASN A 231 -20.21 -26.28 18.86
N PRO A 232 -20.39 -25.82 17.61
CA PRO A 232 -21.03 -26.60 16.56
C PRO A 232 -20.21 -27.85 16.24
N SER A 233 -20.90 -28.92 15.90
CA SER A 233 -20.27 -30.06 15.23
C SER A 233 -19.73 -29.63 13.86
N GLU A 234 -18.80 -30.39 13.28
CA GLU A 234 -18.19 -30.07 11.96
C GLU A 234 -19.21 -29.89 10.80
N ARG A 235 -20.49 -30.20 11.01
CA ARG A 235 -21.55 -30.18 9.99
C ARG A 235 -22.73 -29.27 10.31
N ASP A 236 -22.68 -28.52 11.40
CA ASP A 236 -23.81 -27.68 11.77
C ASP A 236 -23.87 -26.46 10.84
N LEU A 237 -25.05 -26.18 10.29
CA LEU A 237 -25.30 -24.97 9.52
C LEU A 237 -25.47 -23.79 10.47
N ILE A 238 -25.19 -22.58 9.98
CA ILE A 238 -25.34 -21.34 10.74
C ILE A 238 -26.84 -21.03 10.86
N PRO A 239 -27.42 -20.99 12.07
CA PRO A 239 -28.83 -20.65 12.23
C PRO A 239 -29.11 -19.21 11.80
N MET A 240 -30.26 -18.96 11.19
CA MET A 240 -30.66 -17.59 10.79
C MET A 240 -30.77 -16.63 11.97
N ALA A 241 -31.04 -17.15 13.18
CA ALA A 241 -31.03 -16.33 14.39
C ALA A 241 -29.66 -15.66 14.62
N THR A 242 -28.55 -16.39 14.41
CA THR A 242 -27.19 -15.86 14.52
C THR A 242 -26.91 -14.82 13.44
N VAL A 243 -27.37 -15.07 12.21
CA VAL A 243 -27.25 -14.10 11.10
C VAL A 243 -27.95 -12.79 11.45
N HIS A 244 -29.22 -12.85 11.85
CA HIS A 244 -30.00 -11.67 12.22
C HIS A 244 -29.41 -10.92 13.41
N GLU A 245 -28.97 -11.64 14.44
CA GLU A 245 -28.34 -11.02 15.61
C GLU A 245 -27.11 -10.19 15.25
N VAL A 246 -26.21 -10.71 14.42
CA VAL A 246 -25.01 -9.96 14.01
C VAL A 246 -25.38 -8.76 13.15
N LEU A 247 -26.36 -8.89 12.25
CA LEU A 247 -26.81 -7.79 11.40
C LEU A 247 -27.50 -6.67 12.19
N GLU A 248 -28.30 -7.03 13.20
CA GLU A 248 -28.90 -6.08 14.12
C GLU A 248 -27.83 -5.33 14.93
N ARG A 249 -26.81 -6.04 15.46
CA ARG A 249 -25.66 -5.42 16.16
C ARG A 249 -24.84 -4.51 15.23
N GLY A 250 -24.61 -4.94 14.00
CA GLY A 250 -23.80 -4.24 12.99
C GLY A 250 -24.47 -3.01 12.37
N SER A 251 -25.79 -2.87 12.53
CA SER A 251 -26.56 -1.70 12.05
C SER A 251 -26.33 -0.43 12.89
N PHE A 252 -25.74 -0.55 14.09
CA PHE A 252 -25.46 0.58 14.99
C PHE A 252 -24.09 1.23 14.79
N PHE A 253 -23.23 0.66 13.94
CA PHE A 253 -21.91 1.21 13.59
C PHE A 253 -21.97 1.82 12.18
N VAL A 254 -22.69 2.93 12.03
CA VAL A 254 -22.68 3.81 10.85
C VAL A 254 -22.31 5.22 11.29
#